data_AF-A0A224XLJ3-F1
#
_entry.id   AF-A0A224XLJ3-F1
#
_cell.length_a   1.000
_cell.length_b   1.000
_cell.length_c   1.000
_cell.angle_alpha   90.00
_cell.angle_beta   90.00
_cell.angle_gamma   90.00
#
_symmetry.space_group_name_H-M   'P 1'
#
loop_
_entity.id
_entity.type
_entity.pdbx_description
1 polymer ?
#
loop_
_entity_poly.entity_id
_entity_poly.type
_entity_poly.pdbx_seq_one_letter_code
_entity_poly.pdbx_strand_id
1 'polypeptide(L)'
;LLKVHSAKSLRKDLLNHIKYVENIIKNLDEWAFNEIKEITNNDDITELKIQWLDKEINKTRAEIKELTIDVAENNYNITIIKDRYNNLRNVMVRITNFFNENTMSSFRLLKEYFGDEFPNLVASHENLMYRMTVLLKQIDVKEKVVLTEECIQAIRNNEYGDAINKLDQINDDNVINDIIREVYDSNENHFDLLLKFGNKIRNTTKSFLVYRVLIYEMEISGQNNDSYKIIEVIKSIKSEVIHQLNTEEDIKSEAIALVDYLMKRLKHINIENLKRTLLNGTYYSENVPIFSQIFSIDEKLFSEICIDVLIVLFKDQSIRPLYGWIMESFTDIFDRIFNNNSNDKDSFKLAYFIENLLKLANEQWLDIESPEQNFTAILHKNMRFFINRLADSIKNIVFIKKVCIKNEALNEYLYATNHTIANHKFKVFTGNLNENYTNSEQLWQMKHSYGNVYDIQNIAQNYTYLYTSDIYDSDEFKSEGHNVYTRSSDYQISQRLGIWQIEPVGHHCYIKNLLHDEYLYVSEETSHTAFTVNNSVESDNNYFKWHIVDCLG
;
A
#
# COMPACT_ATOMS: atom_id res chain seq x y z
N LEU A 1 -85.23 -65.68 -7.80
CA LEU A 1 -85.73 -64.43 -8.42
C LEU A 1 -86.21 -63.40 -7.38
N LEU A 2 -87.20 -63.68 -6.53
CA LEU A 2 -87.67 -62.76 -5.47
C LEU A 2 -86.57 -62.26 -4.52
N LYS A 3 -85.72 -63.16 -3.98
CA LYS A 3 -84.60 -62.79 -3.10
C LYS A 3 -83.56 -61.86 -3.75
N VAL A 4 -83.34 -61.99 -5.05
CA VAL A 4 -82.42 -61.13 -5.83
C VAL A 4 -83.03 -59.74 -6.02
N HIS A 5 -84.35 -59.66 -6.19
CA HIS A 5 -85.05 -58.39 -6.33
C HIS A 5 -85.07 -57.59 -5.01
N SER A 6 -85.31 -58.26 -3.88
CA SER A 6 -85.21 -57.67 -2.54
C SER A 6 -83.78 -57.21 -2.22
N ALA A 7 -82.76 -58.00 -2.56
CA ALA A 7 -81.37 -57.60 -2.41
C ALA A 7 -81.00 -56.37 -3.26
N LYS A 8 -81.54 -56.27 -4.49
CA LYS A 8 -81.36 -55.10 -5.37
C LYS A 8 -82.03 -53.84 -4.80
N SER A 9 -83.23 -53.97 -4.20
CA SER A 9 -83.91 -52.87 -3.52
C SER A 9 -83.11 -52.39 -2.30
N LEU A 10 -82.70 -53.32 -1.44
CA LEU A 10 -81.92 -53.01 -0.23
C LEU A 10 -80.60 -52.30 -0.59
N ARG A 11 -79.90 -52.77 -1.64
CA ARG A 11 -78.68 -52.11 -2.14
C ARG A 11 -78.94 -50.68 -2.63
N LYS A 12 -80.07 -50.42 -3.28
CA LYS A 12 -80.45 -49.08 -3.75
C LYS A 12 -80.78 -48.17 -2.57
N ASP A 13 -81.49 -48.68 -1.58
CA ASP A 13 -81.86 -47.91 -0.38
C ASP A 13 -80.63 -47.58 0.47
N LEU A 14 -79.68 -48.52 0.61
CA LEU A 14 -78.36 -48.27 1.21
C LEU A 14 -77.58 -47.18 0.47
N LEU A 15 -77.52 -47.23 -0.87
CA LEU A 15 -76.86 -46.19 -1.67
C LEU A 15 -77.52 -44.82 -1.50
N ASN A 16 -78.85 -44.77 -1.43
CA ASN A 16 -79.58 -43.52 -1.19
C ASN A 16 -79.32 -42.99 0.23
N HIS A 17 -79.24 -43.87 1.22
CA HIS A 17 -78.95 -43.48 2.59
C HIS A 17 -77.50 -42.97 2.74
N ILE A 18 -76.53 -43.62 2.08
CA ILE A 18 -75.14 -43.14 2.01
C ILE A 18 -75.11 -41.72 1.42
N LYS A 19 -75.77 -41.49 0.28
CA LYS A 19 -75.87 -40.15 -0.33
C LYS A 19 -76.53 -39.11 0.58
N TYR A 20 -77.53 -39.52 1.35
CA TYR A 20 -78.20 -38.64 2.29
C TYR A 20 -77.27 -38.25 3.45
N VAL A 21 -76.54 -39.21 4.02
CA VAL A 21 -75.55 -38.97 5.07
C VAL A 21 -74.40 -38.10 4.54
N GLU A 22 -73.89 -38.36 3.33
CA GLU A 22 -72.90 -37.51 2.65
C GLU A 22 -73.40 -36.06 2.52
N ASN A 23 -74.68 -35.86 2.18
CA ASN A 23 -75.26 -34.53 2.08
C ASN A 23 -75.42 -33.82 3.43
N ILE A 24 -75.69 -34.56 4.51
CA ILE A 24 -75.70 -33.99 5.87
C ILE A 24 -74.29 -33.54 6.27
N ILE A 25 -73.28 -34.39 6.05
CA ILE A 25 -71.88 -34.06 6.36
C ILE A 25 -71.47 -32.79 5.61
N LYS A 26 -71.76 -32.71 4.31
CA LYS A 26 -71.49 -31.51 3.51
C LYS A 26 -72.13 -30.24 4.09
N ASN A 27 -73.38 -30.32 4.55
CA ASN A 27 -74.05 -29.17 5.16
C ASN A 27 -73.41 -28.77 6.50
N LEU A 28 -72.93 -29.73 7.29
CA LEU A 28 -72.20 -29.47 8.54
C LEU A 28 -70.87 -28.77 8.26
N ASP A 29 -70.16 -29.20 7.22
CA ASP A 29 -68.90 -28.59 6.80
C ASP A 29 -69.11 -27.16 6.30
N GLU A 30 -70.13 -26.93 5.45
CA GLU A 30 -70.52 -25.58 5.01
C GLU A 30 -70.90 -24.67 6.19
N TRP A 31 -71.61 -25.21 7.19
CA TRP A 31 -71.95 -24.48 8.41
C TRP A 31 -70.69 -24.13 9.21
N ALA A 32 -69.79 -25.08 9.46
CA ALA A 32 -68.55 -24.85 10.20
C ALA A 32 -67.68 -23.79 9.51
N PHE A 33 -67.60 -23.82 8.18
CA PHE A 33 -66.91 -22.78 7.41
C PHE A 33 -67.51 -21.39 7.63
N ASN A 34 -68.84 -21.25 7.57
CA ASN A 34 -69.49 -19.95 7.76
C ASN A 34 -69.32 -19.44 9.19
N GLU A 35 -69.48 -20.30 10.20
CA GLU A 35 -69.31 -19.94 11.60
C GLU A 35 -67.87 -19.45 11.89
N ILE A 36 -66.87 -20.15 11.36
CA ILE A 36 -65.46 -19.77 11.53
C ILE A 36 -65.16 -18.42 10.85
N LYS A 37 -65.74 -18.14 9.68
CA LYS A 37 -65.58 -16.83 9.04
C LYS A 37 -66.16 -15.70 9.88
N GLU A 38 -67.33 -15.91 10.48
CA GLU A 38 -67.95 -14.91 11.36
C GLU A 38 -67.11 -14.69 12.63
N ILE A 39 -66.66 -15.77 13.28
CA ILE A 39 -65.83 -15.71 14.50
C ILE A 39 -64.51 -14.96 14.26
N THR A 40 -63.90 -15.16 13.10
CA THR A 40 -62.58 -14.60 12.78
C THR A 40 -62.63 -13.33 11.94
N ASN A 41 -63.84 -12.88 11.57
CA ASN A 41 -64.07 -11.76 10.66
C ASN A 41 -63.24 -11.90 9.36
N ASN A 42 -63.38 -13.05 8.69
CA ASN A 42 -62.58 -13.41 7.52
C ASN A 42 -63.43 -13.96 6.36
N ASP A 43 -64.11 -13.05 5.66
CA ASP A 43 -64.92 -13.38 4.47
C ASP A 43 -64.09 -13.99 3.34
N ASP A 44 -62.78 -13.77 3.36
CA ASP A 44 -61.87 -14.21 2.33
C ASP A 44 -61.56 -15.71 2.39
N ILE A 45 -61.91 -16.43 3.45
CA ILE A 45 -61.68 -17.87 3.52
C ILE A 45 -62.78 -18.64 2.80
N THR A 46 -62.39 -19.40 1.79
CA THR A 46 -63.27 -20.31 1.05
C THR A 46 -62.53 -21.61 0.78
N GLU A 47 -63.26 -22.70 0.62
CA GLU A 47 -62.69 -24.01 0.29
C GLU A 47 -61.78 -23.95 -0.96
N LEU A 48 -62.21 -23.22 -2.00
CA LEU A 48 -61.43 -23.00 -3.22
C LEU A 48 -60.09 -22.30 -2.96
N LYS A 49 -60.06 -21.28 -2.09
CA LYS A 49 -58.82 -20.58 -1.73
C LYS A 49 -57.90 -21.46 -0.87
N ILE A 50 -58.44 -22.31 -0.01
CA ILE A 50 -57.66 -23.29 0.78
C ILE A 50 -57.02 -24.33 -0.13
N GLN A 51 -57.79 -24.92 -1.04
CA GLN A 51 -57.28 -25.88 -2.02
C GLN A 51 -56.21 -25.25 -2.92
N TRP A 52 -56.43 -24.01 -3.35
CA TRP A 52 -55.43 -23.24 -4.10
C TRP A 52 -54.16 -23.03 -3.28
N LEU A 53 -54.28 -22.61 -2.01
CA LEU A 53 -53.14 -22.33 -1.14
C LEU A 53 -52.32 -23.59 -0.85
N ASP A 54 -52.99 -24.71 -0.55
CA ASP A 54 -52.32 -26.00 -0.36
C ASP A 54 -51.54 -26.41 -1.61
N LYS A 55 -52.16 -26.28 -2.78
CA LYS A 55 -51.52 -26.58 -4.07
C LYS A 55 -50.30 -25.69 -4.32
N GLU A 56 -50.41 -24.38 -4.09
CA GLU A 56 -49.29 -23.44 -4.28
C GLU A 56 -48.17 -23.67 -3.26
N ILE A 57 -48.48 -23.97 -2.00
CA ILE A 57 -47.50 -24.34 -0.97
C ILE A 57 -46.75 -25.61 -1.39
N ASN A 58 -47.47 -26.65 -1.81
CA ASN A 58 -46.86 -27.92 -2.20
C ASN A 58 -46.03 -27.80 -3.48
N LYS A 59 -46.48 -27.01 -4.46
CA LYS A 59 -45.71 -26.67 -5.66
C LYS A 59 -44.44 -25.88 -5.32
N THR A 60 -44.55 -24.82 -4.54
CA THR A 60 -43.42 -24.00 -4.09
C THR A 60 -42.41 -24.85 -3.31
N ARG A 61 -42.87 -25.78 -2.47
CA ARG A 61 -42.01 -26.72 -1.74
C ARG A 61 -41.21 -27.61 -2.69
N ALA A 62 -41.84 -28.13 -3.74
CA ALA A 62 -41.16 -28.95 -4.74
C ALA A 62 -40.11 -28.14 -5.51
N GLU A 63 -40.46 -26.93 -5.95
CA GLU A 63 -39.54 -26.04 -6.68
C GLU A 63 -38.36 -25.59 -5.81
N ILE A 64 -38.56 -25.30 -4.51
CA ILE A 64 -37.46 -25.04 -3.57
C ILE A 64 -36.54 -26.26 -3.48
N LYS A 65 -37.11 -27.47 -3.35
CA LYS A 65 -36.31 -28.69 -3.23
C LYS A 65 -35.47 -28.94 -4.48
N GLU A 66 -36.06 -28.74 -5.66
CA GLU A 66 -35.36 -28.84 -6.94
C GLU A 66 -34.22 -27.81 -7.02
N LEU A 67 -34.50 -26.54 -6.70
CA LEU A 67 -33.49 -25.50 -6.74
C LEU A 67 -32.37 -25.71 -5.70
N THR A 68 -32.68 -26.27 -4.54
CA THR A 68 -31.66 -26.69 -3.56
C THR A 68 -30.73 -27.76 -4.13
N ILE A 69 -31.25 -28.73 -4.88
CA ILE A 69 -30.43 -29.76 -5.55
C ILE A 69 -29.56 -29.10 -6.63
N ASP A 70 -30.14 -28.22 -7.45
CA ASP A 70 -29.42 -27.50 -8.51
C ASP A 70 -28.27 -26.62 -7.96
N VAL A 71 -28.48 -26.03 -6.78
CA VAL A 71 -27.43 -25.29 -6.07
C VAL A 71 -26.30 -26.24 -5.66
N ALA A 72 -26.62 -27.41 -5.10
CA ALA A 72 -25.63 -28.37 -4.62
C ALA A 72 -24.87 -29.10 -5.75
N GLU A 73 -25.54 -29.45 -6.85
CA GLU A 73 -24.96 -30.26 -7.93
C GLU A 73 -24.20 -29.44 -8.98
N ASN A 74 -24.18 -28.11 -8.88
CA ASN A 74 -23.52 -27.23 -9.86
C ASN A 74 -24.03 -27.34 -11.30
N ASN A 75 -25.28 -27.78 -11.48
CA ASN A 75 -25.88 -28.02 -12.79
C ASN A 75 -26.15 -26.74 -13.61
N TYR A 76 -26.27 -25.57 -12.97
CA TYR A 76 -26.66 -24.31 -13.61
C TYR A 76 -25.78 -23.14 -13.19
N ASN A 77 -25.66 -22.16 -14.11
CA ASN A 77 -25.06 -20.86 -13.86
C ASN A 77 -25.79 -20.14 -12.70
N ILE A 78 -25.04 -19.47 -11.81
CA ILE A 78 -25.56 -18.74 -10.66
C ILE A 78 -26.62 -17.69 -11.03
N THR A 79 -26.53 -17.06 -12.21
CA THR A 79 -27.54 -16.10 -12.69
C THR A 79 -28.91 -16.77 -12.85
N ILE A 80 -28.95 -17.97 -13.45
CA ILE A 80 -30.19 -18.74 -13.63
C ILE A 80 -30.78 -19.15 -12.28
N ILE A 81 -29.92 -19.57 -11.35
CA ILE A 81 -30.31 -19.93 -9.98
C ILE A 81 -30.96 -18.72 -9.28
N LYS A 82 -30.37 -17.53 -9.40
CA LYS A 82 -30.91 -16.29 -8.81
C LYS A 82 -32.25 -15.89 -9.41
N ASP A 83 -32.40 -15.99 -10.73
CA ASP A 83 -33.68 -15.67 -11.39
C ASP A 83 -34.79 -16.61 -10.91
N ARG A 84 -34.51 -17.91 -10.81
CA ARG A 84 -35.45 -18.89 -10.25
C ARG A 84 -35.77 -18.60 -8.78
N TYR A 85 -34.78 -18.26 -7.97
CA TYR A 85 -35.00 -17.86 -6.58
C TYR A 85 -35.88 -16.61 -6.46
N ASN A 86 -35.64 -15.60 -7.29
CA ASN A 86 -36.44 -14.37 -7.30
C ASN A 86 -37.90 -14.65 -7.69
N ASN A 87 -38.13 -15.56 -8.65
CA ASN A 87 -39.47 -16.02 -8.99
C ASN A 87 -40.14 -16.71 -7.80
N LEU A 88 -39.43 -17.61 -7.11
CA LEU A 88 -39.93 -18.26 -5.89
C LEU A 88 -40.23 -17.27 -4.78
N ARG A 89 -39.37 -16.25 -4.59
CA ARG A 89 -39.58 -15.18 -3.61
C ARG A 89 -40.88 -14.42 -3.91
N ASN A 90 -41.15 -14.12 -5.17
CA ASN A 90 -42.38 -13.44 -5.58
C ASN A 90 -43.64 -14.28 -5.33
N VAL A 91 -43.55 -15.62 -5.47
CA VAL A 91 -44.65 -16.54 -5.09
C VAL A 91 -44.78 -16.57 -3.57
N MET A 92 -43.66 -16.65 -2.84
CA MET A 92 -43.65 -16.72 -1.39
C MET A 92 -44.26 -15.46 -0.74
N VAL A 93 -44.02 -14.28 -1.30
CA VAL A 93 -44.68 -13.03 -0.86
C VAL A 93 -46.20 -13.14 -1.00
N ARG A 94 -46.70 -13.70 -2.11
CA ARG A 94 -48.15 -13.89 -2.31
C ARG A 94 -48.75 -14.88 -1.30
N ILE A 95 -48.07 -15.99 -1.03
CA ILE A 95 -48.47 -16.97 -0.01
C ILE A 95 -48.50 -16.28 1.36
N THR A 96 -47.43 -15.59 1.74
CA THR A 96 -47.33 -14.90 3.04
C THR A 96 -48.40 -13.84 3.24
N ASN A 97 -48.75 -13.07 2.20
CA ASN A 97 -49.83 -12.09 2.28
C ASN A 97 -51.20 -12.73 2.59
N PHE A 98 -51.38 -14.02 2.31
CA PHE A 98 -52.58 -14.76 2.70
C PHE A 98 -52.60 -15.10 4.19
N PHE A 99 -51.45 -15.25 4.84
CA PHE A 99 -51.33 -15.61 6.26
C PHE A 99 -51.34 -14.38 7.20
N ASN A 100 -52.43 -13.60 7.17
CA ASN A 100 -52.68 -12.58 8.21
C ASN A 100 -53.22 -13.21 9.50
N GLU A 101 -53.32 -12.43 10.59
CA GLU A 101 -53.75 -12.92 11.91
C GLU A 101 -55.14 -13.61 11.87
N ASN A 102 -56.10 -13.03 11.15
CA ASN A 102 -57.46 -13.58 11.02
C ASN A 102 -57.44 -14.92 10.26
N THR A 103 -56.62 -15.03 9.22
CA THR A 103 -56.49 -16.24 8.40
C THR A 103 -55.80 -17.37 9.16
N MET A 104 -54.74 -17.05 9.90
CA MET A 104 -54.09 -18.04 10.78
C MET A 104 -55.05 -18.55 11.85
N SER A 105 -55.86 -17.67 12.43
CA SER A 105 -56.86 -18.03 13.45
C SER A 105 -57.94 -18.94 12.87
N SER A 106 -58.41 -18.63 11.66
CA SER A 106 -59.38 -19.47 10.94
C SER A 106 -58.84 -20.85 10.62
N PHE A 107 -57.59 -20.95 10.14
CA PHE A 107 -56.96 -22.24 9.85
C PHE A 107 -56.75 -23.10 11.10
N ARG A 108 -56.51 -22.49 12.26
CA ARG A 108 -56.44 -23.22 13.54
C ARG A 108 -57.79 -23.83 13.91
N LEU A 109 -58.86 -23.04 13.81
CA LEU A 109 -60.22 -23.51 14.11
C LEU A 109 -60.71 -24.58 13.11
N LEU A 110 -60.42 -24.39 11.81
CA LEU A 110 -60.74 -25.39 10.79
C LEU A 110 -60.00 -26.71 11.05
N LYS A 111 -58.72 -26.63 11.44
CA LYS A 111 -57.95 -27.81 11.83
C LYS A 111 -58.50 -28.50 13.09
N GLU A 112 -59.00 -27.73 14.06
CA GLU A 112 -59.63 -28.28 15.25
C GLU A 112 -60.92 -29.05 14.91
N TYR A 113 -61.71 -28.53 13.96
CA TYR A 113 -62.96 -29.17 13.51
C TYR A 113 -62.72 -30.41 12.63
N PHE A 114 -61.90 -30.28 11.58
CA PHE A 114 -61.66 -31.34 10.60
C PHE A 114 -60.56 -32.33 11.03
N GLY A 115 -59.81 -32.03 12.10
CA GLY A 115 -58.73 -32.88 12.60
C GLY A 115 -57.59 -33.06 11.59
N ASP A 116 -57.09 -34.29 11.47
CA ASP A 116 -55.97 -34.65 10.60
C ASP A 116 -56.31 -34.60 9.09
N GLU A 117 -57.60 -34.55 8.74
CA GLU A 117 -58.04 -34.41 7.34
C GLU A 117 -57.79 -33.00 6.80
N PHE A 118 -57.64 -32.00 7.68
CA PHE A 118 -57.32 -30.63 7.26
C PHE A 118 -55.80 -30.43 7.07
N PRO A 119 -55.37 -29.89 5.93
CA PRO A 119 -53.96 -29.64 5.68
C PRO A 119 -53.40 -28.65 6.69
N ASN A 120 -52.25 -28.97 7.29
CA ASN A 120 -51.57 -28.08 8.23
C ASN A 120 -50.82 -26.96 7.49
N LEU A 121 -51.60 -25.99 6.96
CA LEU A 121 -51.11 -24.93 6.08
C LEU A 121 -50.20 -23.92 6.81
N VAL A 122 -50.48 -23.61 8.08
CA VAL A 122 -49.65 -22.70 8.89
C VAL A 122 -48.25 -23.27 9.07
N ALA A 123 -48.14 -24.51 9.57
CA ALA A 123 -46.82 -25.15 9.73
C ALA A 123 -46.10 -25.35 8.39
N SER A 124 -46.85 -25.61 7.32
CA SER A 124 -46.30 -25.74 5.97
C SER A 124 -45.71 -24.42 5.45
N HIS A 125 -46.37 -23.29 5.72
CA HIS A 125 -45.88 -21.95 5.38
C HIS A 125 -44.64 -21.57 6.18
N GLU A 126 -44.63 -21.80 7.49
CA GLU A 126 -43.45 -21.58 8.33
C GLU A 126 -42.25 -22.40 7.84
N ASN A 127 -42.48 -23.67 7.47
CA ASN A 127 -41.43 -24.52 6.91
C ASN A 127 -40.90 -23.99 5.56
N LEU A 128 -41.77 -23.46 4.70
CA LEU A 128 -41.36 -22.82 3.44
C LEU A 128 -40.48 -21.59 3.68
N MET A 129 -40.86 -20.72 4.63
CA MET A 129 -40.08 -19.52 4.99
C MET A 129 -38.67 -19.91 5.47
N TYR A 130 -38.58 -20.91 6.34
CA TYR A 130 -37.31 -21.45 6.80
C TYR A 130 -36.46 -21.97 5.64
N ARG A 131 -37.03 -22.80 4.75
CA ARG A 131 -36.31 -23.36 3.60
C ARG A 131 -35.85 -22.29 2.61
N MET A 132 -36.65 -21.26 2.35
CA MET A 132 -36.26 -20.12 1.51
C MET A 132 -35.06 -19.36 2.09
N THR A 133 -35.00 -19.24 3.41
CA THR A 133 -33.88 -18.59 4.09
C THR A 133 -32.61 -19.43 3.99
N VAL A 134 -32.71 -20.75 4.16
CA VAL A 134 -31.58 -21.68 3.99
C VAL A 134 -31.08 -21.66 2.54
N LEU A 135 -31.99 -21.71 1.57
CA LEU A 135 -31.66 -21.69 0.15
C LEU A 135 -30.94 -20.39 -0.24
N LEU A 136 -31.40 -19.23 0.23
CA LEU A 136 -30.72 -17.95 -0.02
C LEU A 136 -29.27 -18.00 0.47
N LYS A 137 -29.03 -18.48 1.70
CA LYS A 137 -27.66 -18.62 2.23
C LYS A 137 -26.80 -19.55 1.38
N GLN A 138 -27.35 -20.64 0.86
CA GLN A 138 -26.62 -21.56 -0.03
C GLN A 138 -26.29 -20.91 -1.37
N ILE A 139 -27.21 -20.10 -1.93
CA ILE A 139 -26.98 -19.33 -3.16
C ILE A 139 -25.87 -18.30 -2.93
N ASP A 140 -25.90 -17.56 -1.81
CA ASP A 140 -24.89 -16.55 -1.48
C ASP A 140 -23.49 -17.19 -1.32
N VAL A 141 -23.41 -18.37 -0.69
CA VAL A 141 -22.15 -19.12 -0.58
C VAL A 141 -21.65 -19.55 -1.96
N LYS A 142 -22.52 -20.09 -2.80
CA LYS A 142 -22.16 -20.52 -4.16
C LYS A 142 -21.68 -19.37 -5.02
N GLU A 143 -22.35 -18.21 -4.94
CA GLU A 143 -21.94 -17.01 -5.66
C GLU A 143 -20.53 -16.57 -5.25
N LYS A 144 -20.21 -16.57 -3.96
CA LYS A 144 -18.87 -16.24 -3.48
C LYS A 144 -17.81 -17.21 -4.01
N VAL A 145 -18.11 -18.50 -4.05
CA VAL A 145 -17.20 -19.53 -4.59
C VAL A 145 -16.94 -19.29 -6.08
N VAL A 146 -18.00 -19.09 -6.87
CA VAL A 146 -17.88 -18.81 -8.32
C VAL A 146 -17.08 -17.52 -8.56
N LEU A 147 -17.38 -16.44 -7.83
CA LEU A 147 -16.66 -15.18 -7.94
C LEU A 147 -15.16 -15.34 -7.63
N THR A 148 -14.84 -16.16 -6.63
CA THR A 148 -13.47 -16.50 -6.22
C THR A 148 -12.74 -17.25 -7.35
N GLU A 149 -13.34 -18.33 -7.86
CA GLU A 149 -12.79 -19.13 -8.97
C GLU A 149 -12.57 -18.30 -10.24
N GLU A 150 -13.56 -17.47 -10.60
CA GLU A 150 -13.44 -16.59 -11.75
C GLU A 150 -12.35 -15.53 -11.57
N CYS A 151 -12.18 -15.00 -10.35
CA CYS A 151 -11.09 -14.08 -10.04
C CYS A 151 -9.72 -14.76 -10.21
N ILE A 152 -9.56 -15.97 -9.68
CA ILE A 152 -8.33 -16.78 -9.83
C ILE A 152 -8.01 -17.01 -11.31
N GLN A 153 -9.01 -17.43 -12.09
CA GLN A 153 -8.83 -17.70 -13.51
C GLN A 153 -8.48 -16.43 -14.30
N ALA A 154 -9.12 -15.29 -14.00
CA ALA A 154 -8.80 -14.02 -14.62
C ALA A 154 -7.34 -13.58 -14.33
N ILE A 155 -6.86 -13.79 -13.10
CA ILE A 155 -5.45 -13.51 -12.77
C ILE A 155 -4.53 -14.45 -13.58
N ARG A 156 -4.78 -15.76 -13.58
CA ARG A 156 -3.99 -16.75 -14.35
C ARG A 156 -3.96 -16.45 -15.86
N ASN A 157 -5.03 -15.88 -16.40
CA ASN A 157 -5.13 -15.48 -17.82
C ASN A 157 -4.50 -14.11 -18.12
N ASN A 158 -3.94 -13.39 -17.14
CA ASN A 158 -3.46 -12.00 -17.24
C ASN A 158 -4.57 -10.97 -17.55
N GLU A 159 -5.83 -11.30 -17.28
CA GLU A 159 -7.00 -10.44 -17.47
C GLU A 159 -7.21 -9.54 -16.24
N TYR A 160 -6.17 -8.78 -15.88
CA TYR A 160 -6.12 -8.09 -14.59
C TYR A 160 -7.27 -7.10 -14.34
N GLY A 161 -7.80 -6.45 -15.38
CA GLY A 161 -8.94 -5.54 -15.22
C GLY A 161 -10.20 -6.27 -14.75
N ASP A 162 -10.43 -7.48 -15.28
CA ASP A 162 -11.55 -8.32 -14.87
C ASP A 162 -11.32 -8.92 -13.47
N ALA A 163 -10.09 -9.38 -13.19
CA ALA A 163 -9.71 -9.83 -11.86
C ALA A 163 -9.91 -8.75 -10.79
N ILE A 164 -9.53 -7.50 -11.05
CA ILE A 164 -9.73 -6.37 -10.12
C ILE A 164 -11.22 -6.13 -9.88
N ASN A 165 -12.05 -6.10 -10.93
CA ASN A 165 -13.50 -5.91 -10.79
C ASN A 165 -14.16 -7.00 -9.93
N LYS A 166 -13.66 -8.24 -10.02
CA LYS A 166 -14.12 -9.37 -9.20
C LYS A 166 -13.59 -9.27 -7.77
N LEU A 167 -12.31 -8.96 -7.59
CA LEU A 167 -11.70 -8.74 -6.29
C LEU A 167 -12.39 -7.60 -5.53
N ASP A 168 -12.84 -6.55 -6.22
CA ASP A 168 -13.55 -5.41 -5.63
C ASP A 168 -14.91 -5.78 -5.02
N GLN A 169 -15.54 -6.86 -5.50
CA GLN A 169 -16.78 -7.41 -4.94
C GLN A 169 -16.54 -8.31 -3.70
N ILE A 170 -15.28 -8.66 -3.43
CA ILE A 170 -14.87 -9.48 -2.28
C ILE A 170 -14.40 -8.55 -1.16
N ASN A 171 -15.08 -8.62 -0.01
CA ASN A 171 -14.77 -7.80 1.18
C ASN A 171 -14.13 -8.61 2.31
N ASP A 172 -13.94 -9.92 2.14
CA ASP A 172 -13.34 -10.79 3.16
C ASP A 172 -11.85 -10.99 2.85
N ASP A 173 -10.99 -10.44 3.71
CA ASP A 173 -9.54 -10.53 3.57
C ASP A 173 -9.04 -11.98 3.52
N ASN A 174 -9.71 -12.93 4.19
CA ASN A 174 -9.31 -14.34 4.14
C ASN A 174 -9.53 -14.93 2.76
N VAL A 175 -10.66 -14.59 2.12
CA VAL A 175 -10.96 -15.02 0.75
C VAL A 175 -9.97 -14.41 -0.23
N ILE A 176 -9.59 -13.14 -0.04
CA ILE A 176 -8.54 -12.50 -0.85
C ILE A 176 -7.22 -13.26 -0.67
N ASN A 177 -6.84 -13.60 0.57
CA ASN A 177 -5.61 -14.35 0.82
C ASN A 177 -5.64 -15.71 0.12
N ASP A 178 -6.76 -16.44 0.20
CA ASP A 178 -6.91 -17.74 -0.43
C ASP A 178 -6.81 -17.66 -1.96
N ILE A 179 -7.40 -16.63 -2.60
CA ILE A 179 -7.22 -16.35 -4.03
C ILE A 179 -5.75 -16.22 -4.40
N ILE A 180 -5.00 -15.39 -3.65
CA ILE A 180 -3.59 -15.13 -3.96
C ILE A 180 -2.74 -16.39 -3.76
N ARG A 181 -3.00 -17.16 -2.70
CA ARG A 181 -2.33 -18.45 -2.48
C ARG A 181 -2.61 -19.44 -3.59
N GLU A 182 -3.87 -19.56 -4.01
CA GLU A 182 -4.27 -20.48 -5.06
C GLU A 182 -3.73 -20.07 -6.43
N VAL A 183 -3.63 -18.77 -6.72
CA VAL A 183 -2.95 -18.30 -7.93
C VAL A 183 -1.46 -18.62 -7.89
N TYR A 184 -0.80 -18.41 -6.75
CA TYR A 184 0.62 -18.72 -6.61
C TYR A 184 0.88 -20.22 -6.81
N ASP A 185 0.04 -21.09 -6.20
CA ASP A 185 0.06 -22.55 -6.35
C ASP A 185 1.44 -23.18 -6.09
N SER A 186 2.20 -22.61 -5.16
CA SER A 186 3.61 -22.99 -4.88
C SER A 186 4.53 -22.97 -6.13
N ASN A 187 4.14 -22.27 -7.19
CA ASN A 187 4.89 -22.21 -8.45
C ASN A 187 5.60 -20.86 -8.59
N GLU A 188 6.94 -20.91 -8.62
CA GLU A 188 7.78 -19.71 -8.66
C GLU A 188 7.50 -18.81 -9.88
N ASN A 189 7.04 -19.39 -10.99
CA ASN A 189 6.73 -18.66 -12.21
C ASN A 189 5.50 -17.75 -12.06
N HIS A 190 4.68 -17.96 -11.03
CA HIS A 190 3.52 -17.12 -10.73
C HIS A 190 3.87 -15.91 -9.83
N PHE A 191 5.12 -15.79 -9.37
CA PHE A 191 5.57 -14.61 -8.62
C PHE A 191 5.36 -13.33 -9.43
N ASP A 192 5.88 -13.27 -10.66
CA ASP A 192 5.78 -12.08 -11.52
C ASP A 192 4.33 -11.77 -11.88
N LEU A 193 3.49 -12.81 -11.99
CA LEU A 193 2.07 -12.67 -12.28
C LEU A 193 1.36 -11.92 -11.15
N LEU A 194 1.59 -12.35 -9.91
CA LEU A 194 0.98 -11.74 -8.72
C LEU A 194 1.56 -10.38 -8.39
N LEU A 195 2.86 -10.17 -8.60
CA LEU A 195 3.48 -8.86 -8.44
C LEU A 195 2.85 -7.84 -9.40
N LYS A 196 2.74 -8.18 -10.68
CA LYS A 196 2.09 -7.34 -11.70
C LYS A 196 0.61 -7.10 -11.39
N PHE A 197 -0.08 -8.10 -10.85
CA PHE A 197 -1.46 -7.95 -10.41
C PHE A 197 -1.56 -6.94 -9.27
N GLY A 198 -0.78 -7.10 -8.21
CA GLY A 198 -0.71 -6.18 -7.07
C GLY A 198 -0.47 -4.73 -7.49
N ASN A 199 0.45 -4.53 -8.46
CA ASN A 199 0.80 -3.20 -8.99
C ASN A 199 -0.33 -2.53 -9.78
N LYS A 200 -1.38 -3.27 -10.17
CA LYS A 200 -2.53 -2.71 -10.90
C LYS A 200 -3.73 -2.41 -10.01
N ILE A 201 -3.73 -2.89 -8.76
CA ILE A 201 -4.84 -2.68 -7.82
C ILE A 201 -4.74 -1.26 -7.25
N ARG A 202 -5.79 -0.45 -7.48
CA ARG A 202 -5.85 0.93 -6.96
C ARG A 202 -6.23 1.02 -5.48
N ASN A 203 -6.93 0.01 -4.97
CA ASN A 203 -7.24 -0.10 -3.55
C ASN A 203 -5.97 -0.51 -2.80
N THR A 204 -5.39 0.42 -2.04
CA THR A 204 -4.10 0.26 -1.36
C THR A 204 -4.13 -0.88 -0.33
N THR A 205 -5.26 -1.07 0.36
CA THR A 205 -5.45 -2.17 1.32
C THR A 205 -5.39 -3.53 0.61
N LYS A 206 -6.13 -3.69 -0.50
CA LYS A 206 -6.13 -4.93 -1.28
C LYS A 206 -4.77 -5.19 -1.94
N SER A 207 -4.13 -4.15 -2.48
CA SER A 207 -2.77 -4.25 -3.03
C SER A 207 -1.78 -4.73 -1.95
N PHE A 208 -1.84 -4.15 -0.75
CA PHE A 208 -1.02 -4.58 0.39
C PHE A 208 -1.27 -6.04 0.78
N LEU A 209 -2.53 -6.51 0.80
CA LEU A 209 -2.85 -7.91 1.05
C LEU A 209 -2.18 -8.84 0.03
N VAL A 210 -2.18 -8.48 -1.26
CA VAL A 210 -1.49 -9.26 -2.30
C VAL A 210 -0.01 -9.39 -1.99
N TYR A 211 0.70 -8.29 -1.70
CA TYR A 211 2.13 -8.35 -1.39
C TYR A 211 2.42 -9.13 -0.10
N ARG A 212 1.60 -8.95 0.93
CA ARG A 212 1.75 -9.65 2.22
C ARG A 212 1.65 -11.16 2.05
N VAL A 213 0.66 -11.63 1.27
CA VAL A 213 0.51 -13.06 0.98
C VAL A 213 1.60 -13.56 0.06
N LEU A 214 2.00 -12.78 -0.96
CA LEU A 214 3.09 -13.14 -1.85
C LEU A 214 4.40 -13.39 -1.08
N ILE A 215 4.74 -12.52 -0.10
CA ILE A 215 5.92 -12.70 0.75
C ILE A 215 5.80 -13.97 1.60
N TYR A 216 4.64 -14.22 2.20
CA TYR A 216 4.40 -15.43 2.98
C TYR A 216 4.60 -16.71 2.14
N GLU A 217 4.09 -16.73 0.91
CA GLU A 217 4.26 -17.86 0.00
C GLU A 217 5.72 -18.02 -0.48
N MET A 218 6.46 -16.92 -0.70
CA MET A 218 7.90 -16.97 -0.95
C MET A 218 8.66 -17.61 0.23
N GLU A 219 8.21 -17.39 1.46
CA GLU A 219 8.83 -17.97 2.64
C GLU A 219 8.60 -19.47 2.77
N ILE A 220 7.37 -19.92 2.54
CA ILE A 220 7.02 -21.33 2.57
C ILE A 220 7.72 -22.10 1.46
N SER A 221 7.78 -21.53 0.26
CA SER A 221 8.41 -22.16 -0.90
C SER A 221 9.94 -22.13 -0.89
N GLY A 222 10.57 -21.52 0.13
CA GLY A 222 12.04 -21.41 0.23
C GLY A 222 12.69 -20.42 -0.73
N GLN A 223 11.87 -19.61 -1.43
CA GLN A 223 12.32 -18.55 -2.34
C GLN A 223 12.65 -17.23 -1.64
N ASN A 224 12.46 -17.18 -0.32
CA ASN A 224 12.80 -16.04 0.53
C ASN A 224 14.30 -15.71 0.63
N ASN A 225 15.14 -16.34 -0.19
CA ASN A 225 16.55 -16.03 -0.39
C ASN A 225 16.83 -15.35 -1.75
N ASP A 226 15.83 -15.21 -2.62
CA ASP A 226 15.96 -14.52 -3.91
C ASP A 226 15.94 -13.00 -3.71
N SER A 227 17.12 -12.40 -3.81
CA SER A 227 17.29 -10.96 -3.59
C SER A 227 16.59 -10.10 -4.65
N TYR A 228 16.47 -10.57 -5.89
CA TYR A 228 15.78 -9.80 -6.94
C TYR A 228 14.29 -9.72 -6.66
N LYS A 229 13.67 -10.84 -6.30
CA LYS A 229 12.24 -10.87 -5.91
C LYS A 229 11.95 -10.00 -4.71
N ILE A 230 12.79 -10.06 -3.66
CA ILE A 230 12.64 -9.23 -2.45
C ILE A 230 12.70 -7.73 -2.82
N ILE A 231 13.67 -7.34 -3.65
CA ILE A 231 13.83 -5.96 -4.13
C ILE A 231 12.58 -5.48 -4.88
N GLU A 232 12.06 -6.28 -5.79
CA GLU A 232 10.88 -5.91 -6.59
C GLU A 232 9.63 -5.76 -5.72
N VAL A 233 9.46 -6.60 -4.69
CA VAL A 233 8.39 -6.44 -3.70
C VAL A 233 8.58 -5.16 -2.88
N ILE A 234 9.79 -4.86 -2.40
CA ILE A 234 10.07 -3.62 -1.67
C ILE A 234 9.72 -2.39 -2.51
N LYS A 235 10.14 -2.36 -3.78
CA LYS A 235 9.83 -1.26 -4.70
C LYS A 235 8.32 -1.09 -4.86
N SER A 236 7.61 -2.20 -5.08
CA SER A 236 6.17 -2.21 -5.29
C SER A 236 5.40 -1.75 -4.05
N ILE A 237 5.76 -2.22 -2.85
CA ILE A 237 5.13 -1.74 -1.60
C ILE A 237 5.40 -0.25 -1.39
N LYS A 238 6.64 0.21 -1.63
CA LYS A 238 6.96 1.64 -1.51
C LYS A 238 6.11 2.49 -2.47
N SER A 239 6.01 2.11 -3.75
CA SER A 239 5.29 2.90 -4.76
C SER A 239 3.77 2.81 -4.63
N GLU A 240 3.22 1.60 -4.46
CA GLU A 240 1.78 1.35 -4.56
C GLU A 240 1.05 1.45 -3.21
N VAL A 241 1.77 1.45 -2.09
CA VAL A 241 1.16 1.52 -0.75
C VAL A 241 1.71 2.70 0.05
N ILE A 242 3.02 2.77 0.31
CA ILE A 242 3.58 3.73 1.28
C ILE A 242 3.54 5.17 0.75
N HIS A 243 3.89 5.39 -0.51
CA HIS A 243 3.95 6.74 -1.11
C HIS A 243 2.61 7.22 -1.68
N GLN A 244 1.56 6.39 -1.65
CA GLN A 244 0.23 6.81 -2.08
C GLN A 244 -0.41 7.74 -1.03
N LEU A 245 -1.00 8.84 -1.51
CA LEU A 245 -1.57 9.89 -0.65
C LEU A 245 -2.84 9.43 0.10
N ASN A 246 -3.55 8.45 -0.45
CA ASN A 246 -4.84 7.96 0.03
C ASN A 246 -4.74 6.68 0.87
N THR A 247 -3.53 6.18 1.14
CA THR A 247 -3.34 5.00 1.99
C THR A 247 -3.69 5.31 3.44
N GLU A 248 -4.51 4.45 4.06
CA GLU A 248 -4.82 4.53 5.48
C GLU A 248 -3.55 4.37 6.34
N GLU A 249 -3.44 5.14 7.42
CA GLU A 249 -2.21 5.20 8.23
C GLU A 249 -1.82 3.85 8.85
N ASP A 250 -2.82 3.04 9.24
CA ASP A 250 -2.60 1.69 9.78
C ASP A 250 -1.96 0.77 8.73
N ILE A 251 -2.49 0.77 7.50
CA ILE A 251 -1.94 0.00 6.37
C ILE A 251 -0.53 0.50 6.02
N LYS A 252 -0.33 1.81 6.03
CA LYS A 252 0.98 2.42 5.77
C LYS A 252 2.02 1.99 6.80
N SER A 253 1.64 1.97 8.08
CA SER A 253 2.49 1.54 9.18
C SER A 253 2.86 0.05 9.07
N GLU A 254 1.88 -0.81 8.76
CA GLU A 254 2.14 -2.24 8.51
C GLU A 254 3.05 -2.47 7.30
N ALA A 255 2.84 -1.71 6.22
CA ALA A 255 3.66 -1.77 5.02
C ALA A 255 5.12 -1.35 5.29
N ILE A 256 5.34 -0.30 6.08
CA ILE A 256 6.69 0.12 6.51
C ILE A 256 7.37 -0.99 7.32
N ALA A 257 6.67 -1.57 8.29
CA ALA A 257 7.21 -2.67 9.10
C ALA A 257 7.58 -3.90 8.25
N LEU A 258 6.76 -4.20 7.24
CA LEU A 258 7.02 -5.29 6.29
C LEU A 258 8.24 -4.99 5.40
N VAL A 259 8.36 -3.75 4.90
CA VAL A 259 9.55 -3.31 4.15
C VAL A 259 10.81 -3.42 5.02
N ASP A 260 10.77 -2.96 6.27
CA ASP A 260 11.90 -3.05 7.20
C ASP A 260 12.31 -4.51 7.45
N TYR A 261 11.34 -5.41 7.58
CA TYR A 261 11.58 -6.85 7.68
C TYR A 261 12.31 -7.38 6.44
N LEU A 262 11.83 -7.02 5.24
CA LEU A 262 12.46 -7.42 3.97
C LEU A 262 13.86 -6.83 3.80
N MET A 263 14.11 -5.58 4.21
CA MET A 263 15.43 -4.95 4.17
C MET A 263 16.44 -5.70 5.04
N LYS A 264 16.06 -6.08 6.27
CA LYS A 264 16.91 -6.88 7.16
C LYS A 264 17.25 -8.24 6.55
N ARG A 265 16.27 -8.86 5.88
CA ARG A 265 16.46 -10.13 5.20
C ARG A 265 17.39 -9.99 3.98
N LEU A 266 17.18 -8.96 3.17
CA LEU A 266 18.02 -8.61 2.04
C LEU A 266 19.47 -8.38 2.47
N LYS A 267 19.70 -7.68 3.60
CA LYS A 267 21.01 -7.52 4.22
C LYS A 267 21.66 -8.86 4.55
N HIS A 268 20.96 -9.72 5.28
CA HIS A 268 21.49 -11.01 5.70
C HIS A 268 21.96 -11.87 4.52
N ILE A 269 21.14 -11.97 3.47
CA ILE A 269 21.45 -12.74 2.26
C ILE A 269 22.68 -12.15 1.54
N ASN A 270 22.73 -10.83 1.41
CA ASN A 270 23.73 -10.18 0.57
C ASN A 270 25.09 -9.97 1.24
N ILE A 271 25.19 -10.12 2.57
CA ILE A 271 26.48 -10.23 3.27
C ILE A 271 27.27 -11.43 2.72
N GLU A 272 26.66 -12.62 2.68
CA GLU A 272 27.33 -13.81 2.16
C GLU A 272 27.62 -13.73 0.65
N ASN A 273 26.68 -13.18 -0.14
CA ASN A 273 26.88 -12.99 -1.58
C ASN A 273 28.05 -12.03 -1.87
N LEU A 274 28.13 -10.90 -1.16
CA LEU A 274 29.23 -9.95 -1.33
C LEU A 274 30.55 -10.56 -0.88
N LYS A 275 30.58 -11.24 0.28
CA LYS A 275 31.77 -11.94 0.77
C LYS A 275 32.34 -12.91 -0.28
N ARG A 276 31.50 -13.76 -0.87
CA ARG A 276 31.89 -14.68 -1.94
C ARG A 276 32.40 -13.95 -3.18
N THR A 277 31.73 -12.86 -3.57
CA THR A 277 32.11 -12.07 -4.74
C THR A 277 33.49 -11.43 -4.55
N LEU A 278 33.77 -10.86 -3.38
CA LEU A 278 35.06 -10.24 -3.07
C LEU A 278 36.21 -11.25 -3.01
N LEU A 279 35.97 -12.46 -2.48
CA LEU A 279 36.99 -13.52 -2.40
C LEU A 279 37.30 -14.14 -3.77
N ASN A 280 36.30 -14.30 -4.63
CA ASN A 280 36.47 -14.88 -5.97
C ASN A 280 36.95 -13.87 -7.02
N GLY A 281 36.90 -12.57 -6.71
CA GLY A 281 37.26 -11.47 -7.60
C GLY A 281 36.21 -11.12 -8.66
N THR A 282 36.45 -10.01 -9.37
CA THR A 282 35.50 -9.39 -10.32
C THR A 282 35.29 -10.15 -11.63
N TYR A 283 35.96 -11.29 -11.80
CA TYR A 283 35.78 -12.20 -12.94
C TYR A 283 34.37 -12.82 -13.00
N TYR A 284 33.60 -12.79 -11.90
CA TYR A 284 32.19 -13.21 -11.85
C TYR A 284 31.26 -12.00 -11.65
N SER A 285 31.01 -11.29 -12.75
CA SER A 285 30.21 -10.06 -12.83
C SER A 285 28.71 -10.21 -12.55
N GLU A 286 28.22 -11.40 -12.25
CA GLU A 286 26.78 -11.73 -12.19
C GLU A 286 26.05 -11.04 -11.02
N ASN A 287 26.76 -10.69 -9.94
CA ASN A 287 26.17 -10.07 -8.75
C ASN A 287 26.24 -8.52 -8.73
N VAL A 288 26.98 -7.88 -9.64
CA VAL A 288 27.03 -6.41 -9.68
C VAL A 288 25.63 -5.78 -9.88
N PRO A 289 24.75 -6.33 -10.73
CA PRO A 289 23.39 -5.81 -10.87
C PRO A 289 22.59 -5.84 -9.57
N ILE A 290 22.72 -6.89 -8.74
CA ILE A 290 21.98 -6.94 -7.47
C ILE A 290 22.45 -5.86 -6.51
N PHE A 291 23.76 -5.63 -6.38
CA PHE A 291 24.29 -4.58 -5.51
C PHE A 291 23.88 -3.17 -5.97
N SER A 292 23.84 -2.94 -7.28
CA SER A 292 23.32 -1.69 -7.84
C SER A 292 21.84 -1.48 -7.51
N GLN A 293 21.03 -2.55 -7.48
CA GLN A 293 19.62 -2.47 -7.11
C GLN A 293 19.41 -2.24 -5.61
N ILE A 294 20.22 -2.87 -4.75
CA ILE A 294 20.22 -2.61 -3.30
C ILE A 294 20.55 -1.14 -3.04
N PHE A 295 21.64 -0.64 -3.64
CA PHE A 295 22.01 0.78 -3.56
C PHE A 295 20.90 1.71 -4.05
N SER A 296 20.23 1.35 -5.15
CA SER A 296 19.11 2.14 -5.69
C SER A 296 17.89 2.20 -4.75
N ILE A 297 17.67 1.16 -3.96
CA ILE A 297 16.58 1.12 -2.97
C ILE A 297 16.95 1.85 -1.67
N ASP A 298 18.17 1.62 -1.18
CA ASP A 298 18.67 2.14 0.10
C ASP A 298 20.22 2.08 0.12
N GLU A 299 20.85 3.24 -0.04
CA GLU A 299 22.30 3.37 -0.02
C GLU A 299 22.90 3.09 1.36
N LYS A 300 22.16 3.40 2.42
CA LYS A 300 22.60 3.16 3.79
C LYS A 300 22.66 1.66 4.05
N LEU A 301 21.62 0.92 3.67
CA LEU A 301 21.61 -0.55 3.75
C LEU A 301 22.80 -1.16 3.01
N PHE A 302 23.09 -0.68 1.80
CA PHE A 302 24.22 -1.18 1.02
C PHE A 302 25.56 -0.92 1.74
N SER A 303 25.77 0.27 2.30
CA SER A 303 27.01 0.58 3.04
C SER A 303 27.17 -0.28 4.29
N GLU A 304 26.08 -0.61 4.99
CA GLU A 304 26.11 -1.54 6.12
C GLU A 304 26.53 -2.95 5.69
N ILE A 305 25.97 -3.48 4.59
CA ILE A 305 26.38 -4.77 4.01
C ILE A 305 27.88 -4.76 3.70
N CYS A 306 28.36 -3.70 3.06
CA CYS A 306 29.78 -3.57 2.70
C CYS A 306 30.68 -3.58 3.93
N ILE A 307 30.35 -2.81 4.97
CA ILE A 307 31.16 -2.76 6.20
C ILE A 307 31.12 -4.08 6.96
N ASP A 308 29.95 -4.69 7.13
CA ASP A 308 29.82 -5.98 7.82
C ASP A 308 30.71 -7.04 7.15
N VAL A 309 30.74 -7.07 5.82
CA VAL A 309 31.59 -8.00 5.05
C VAL A 309 33.06 -7.65 5.16
N LEU A 310 33.43 -6.39 4.94
CA LEU A 310 34.82 -5.96 4.95
C LEU A 310 35.45 -6.14 6.33
N ILE A 311 34.75 -5.81 7.42
CA ILE A 311 35.25 -6.02 8.78
C ILE A 311 35.51 -7.51 9.06
N VAL A 312 34.56 -8.38 8.70
CA VAL A 312 34.73 -9.84 8.87
C VAL A 312 35.95 -10.33 8.09
N LEU A 313 36.11 -9.87 6.85
CA LEU A 313 37.25 -10.27 6.02
C LEU A 313 38.59 -9.75 6.57
N PHE A 314 38.64 -8.48 7.01
CA PHE A 314 39.86 -7.86 7.52
C PHE A 314 40.25 -8.29 8.94
N LYS A 315 39.34 -8.91 9.69
CA LYS A 315 39.65 -9.56 10.98
C LYS A 315 40.17 -10.99 10.84
N ASP A 316 39.90 -11.64 9.70
CA ASP A 316 40.35 -13.00 9.45
C ASP A 316 41.81 -13.02 8.97
N GLN A 317 42.73 -13.31 9.90
CA GLN A 317 44.16 -13.36 9.60
C GLN A 317 44.55 -14.36 8.51
N SER A 318 43.73 -15.39 8.25
CA SER A 318 44.01 -16.40 7.22
C SER A 318 43.95 -15.84 5.79
N ILE A 319 43.18 -14.77 5.58
CA ILE A 319 42.99 -14.12 4.29
C ILE A 319 43.75 -12.79 4.16
N ARG A 320 44.62 -12.47 5.13
CA ARG A 320 45.51 -11.30 5.09
C ARG A 320 46.28 -11.13 3.77
N PRO A 321 46.83 -12.20 3.13
CA PRO A 321 47.50 -12.07 1.83
C PRO A 321 46.57 -11.56 0.70
N LEU A 322 45.25 -11.65 0.88
CA LEU A 322 44.24 -11.27 -0.11
C LEU A 322 43.68 -9.86 0.11
N TYR A 323 44.09 -9.10 1.13
CA TYR A 323 43.49 -7.78 1.42
C TYR A 323 43.55 -6.80 0.24
N GLY A 324 44.67 -6.78 -0.50
CA GLY A 324 44.79 -5.98 -1.72
C GLY A 324 43.75 -6.36 -2.77
N TRP A 325 43.63 -7.65 -3.05
CA TRP A 325 42.66 -8.21 -3.99
C TRP A 325 41.20 -7.94 -3.58
N ILE A 326 40.89 -8.05 -2.29
CA ILE A 326 39.56 -7.76 -1.73
C ILE A 326 39.20 -6.29 -1.97
N MET A 327 40.15 -5.37 -1.73
CA MET A 327 39.91 -3.94 -1.96
C MET A 327 39.85 -3.56 -3.44
N GLU A 328 40.64 -4.18 -4.29
CA GLU A 328 40.53 -4.05 -5.75
C GLU A 328 39.15 -4.50 -6.21
N SER A 329 38.70 -5.68 -5.77
CA SER A 329 37.39 -6.22 -6.12
C SER A 329 36.24 -5.34 -5.62
N PHE A 330 36.35 -4.82 -4.40
CA PHE A 330 35.37 -3.88 -3.83
C PHE A 330 35.32 -2.58 -4.63
N THR A 331 36.49 -2.03 -4.98
CA THR A 331 36.63 -0.81 -5.77
C THR A 331 36.03 -0.98 -7.17
N ASP A 332 36.26 -2.12 -7.82
CA ASP A 332 35.67 -2.43 -9.14
C ASP A 332 34.14 -2.53 -9.09
N ILE A 333 33.57 -3.19 -8.07
CA ILE A 333 32.11 -3.27 -7.89
C ILE A 333 31.54 -1.86 -7.70
N PHE A 334 32.17 -1.08 -6.82
CA PHE A 334 31.71 0.27 -6.54
C PHE A 334 31.90 1.21 -7.74
N ASP A 335 32.97 1.07 -8.52
CA ASP A 335 33.19 1.86 -9.74
C ASP A 335 32.09 1.64 -10.76
N ARG A 336 31.63 0.40 -10.95
CA ARG A 336 30.48 0.10 -11.81
C ARG A 336 29.20 0.76 -11.31
N ILE A 337 28.94 0.70 -10.01
CA ILE A 337 27.78 1.38 -9.40
C ILE A 337 27.90 2.90 -9.60
N PHE A 338 29.07 3.46 -9.35
CA PHE A 338 29.35 4.90 -9.50
C PHE A 338 29.11 5.38 -10.92
N ASN A 339 29.64 4.65 -11.92
CA ASN A 339 29.50 5.02 -13.34
C ASN A 339 28.04 4.93 -13.83
N ASN A 340 27.29 3.93 -13.35
CA ASN A 340 25.87 3.75 -13.69
C ASN A 340 24.95 4.80 -13.05
N ASN A 341 25.42 5.53 -12.03
CA ASN A 341 24.62 6.47 -11.23
C ASN A 341 25.27 7.88 -11.21
N SER A 342 25.88 8.28 -12.33
CA SER A 342 26.67 9.51 -12.44
C SER A 342 25.86 10.78 -12.77
N ASN A 343 24.53 10.73 -12.70
CA ASN A 343 23.71 11.93 -12.84
C ASN A 343 23.72 12.77 -11.54
N ASP A 344 23.33 14.05 -11.62
CA ASP A 344 23.39 14.99 -10.48
C ASP A 344 22.53 14.54 -9.28
N LYS A 345 21.42 13.86 -9.53
CA LYS A 345 20.48 13.39 -8.50
C LYS A 345 21.05 12.22 -7.69
N ASP A 346 21.73 11.30 -8.37
CA ASP A 346 22.31 10.10 -7.76
C ASP A 346 23.72 10.38 -7.19
N SER A 347 24.35 11.48 -7.58
CA SER A 347 25.67 11.89 -7.07
C SER A 347 25.67 12.18 -5.57
N PHE A 348 24.61 12.80 -5.02
CA PHE A 348 24.46 12.94 -3.56
C PHE A 348 24.30 11.59 -2.88
N LYS A 349 23.55 10.66 -3.49
CA LYS A 349 23.36 9.31 -2.96
C LYS A 349 24.68 8.54 -2.87
N LEU A 350 25.53 8.66 -3.90
CA LEU A 350 26.88 8.11 -3.91
C LEU A 350 27.77 8.73 -2.82
N ALA A 351 27.69 10.04 -2.64
CA ALA A 351 28.44 10.75 -1.61
C ALA A 351 28.04 10.30 -0.19
N TYR A 352 26.73 10.21 0.10
CA TYR A 352 26.21 9.74 1.39
C TYR A 352 26.51 8.27 1.66
N PHE A 353 26.50 7.42 0.62
CA PHE A 353 27.00 6.06 0.74
C PHE A 353 28.45 6.02 1.25
N ILE A 354 29.34 6.79 0.62
CA ILE A 354 30.76 6.84 1.02
C ILE A 354 30.89 7.41 2.43
N GLU A 355 30.18 8.50 2.76
CA GLU A 355 30.19 9.09 4.10
C GLU A 355 29.78 8.07 5.16
N ASN A 356 28.67 7.37 4.94
CA ASN A 356 28.18 6.37 5.88
C ASN A 356 29.13 5.17 6.00
N LEU A 357 29.70 4.71 4.88
CA LEU A 357 30.71 3.66 4.85
C LEU A 357 31.91 4.02 5.74
N LEU A 358 32.46 5.23 5.59
CA LEU A 358 33.60 5.71 6.38
C LEU A 358 33.25 5.91 7.85
N LYS A 359 32.05 6.43 8.13
CA LYS A 359 31.55 6.58 9.50
C LYS A 359 31.43 5.23 10.21
N LEU A 360 30.77 4.26 9.60
CA LEU A 360 30.60 2.92 10.15
C LEU A 360 31.94 2.21 10.35
N ALA A 361 32.89 2.36 9.43
CA ALA A 361 34.24 1.83 9.61
C ALA A 361 34.93 2.41 10.85
N ASN A 362 34.85 3.73 11.07
CA ASN A 362 35.40 4.38 12.26
C ASN A 362 34.70 3.94 13.56
N GLU A 363 33.38 3.75 13.54
CA GLU A 363 32.60 3.38 14.71
C GLU A 363 32.79 1.90 15.12
N GLN A 364 32.93 1.00 14.14
CA GLN A 364 32.93 -0.45 14.37
C GLN A 364 34.34 -1.06 14.41
N TRP A 365 35.35 -0.41 13.82
CA TRP A 365 36.73 -0.88 13.87
C TRP A 365 37.44 -0.37 15.13
N LEU A 366 37.48 -1.21 16.16
CA LEU A 366 38.03 -0.88 17.49
C LEU A 366 39.47 -1.37 17.71
N ASP A 367 40.13 -1.96 16.71
CA ASP A 367 41.42 -2.63 16.89
C ASP A 367 42.63 -1.68 16.84
N ILE A 368 43.58 -1.92 17.76
CA ILE A 368 44.83 -1.18 17.98
C ILE A 368 45.92 -1.71 17.02
N GLU A 369 45.65 -1.73 15.73
CA GLU A 369 46.68 -2.09 14.73
C GLU A 369 47.61 -0.91 14.44
N SER A 370 48.82 -1.20 13.97
CA SER A 370 49.75 -0.18 13.48
C SER A 370 49.09 0.68 12.36
N PRO A 371 49.38 1.98 12.24
CA PRO A 371 48.70 2.90 11.32
C PRO A 371 48.66 2.46 9.85
N GLU A 372 49.63 1.67 9.40
CA GLU A 372 49.77 1.19 8.02
C GLU A 372 48.93 -0.07 7.72
N GLN A 373 48.39 -0.73 8.75
CA GLN A 373 47.53 -1.93 8.64
C GLN A 373 46.08 -1.63 9.02
N ASN A 374 45.82 -0.42 9.52
CA ASN A 374 44.50 0.01 9.93
C ASN A 374 43.50 -0.03 8.75
N PHE A 375 42.55 -0.95 8.83
CA PHE A 375 41.45 -1.12 7.87
C PHE A 375 40.79 0.21 7.49
N THR A 376 40.51 1.06 8.48
CA THR A 376 39.86 2.35 8.27
C THR A 376 40.71 3.28 7.41
N ALA A 377 42.03 3.27 7.58
CA ALA A 377 42.94 4.05 6.74
C ALA A 377 43.02 3.52 5.29
N ILE A 378 43.02 2.20 5.12
CA ILE A 378 42.97 1.54 3.80
C ILE A 378 41.66 1.89 3.09
N LEU A 379 40.53 1.80 3.78
CA LEU A 379 39.23 2.15 3.23
C LEU A 379 39.16 3.62 2.84
N HIS A 380 39.59 4.54 3.73
CA HIS A 380 39.67 5.96 3.45
C HIS A 380 40.49 6.26 2.20
N LYS A 381 41.66 5.61 2.04
CA LYS A 381 42.52 5.79 0.86
C LYS A 381 41.80 5.39 -0.43
N ASN A 382 41.11 4.25 -0.44
CA ASN A 382 40.36 3.78 -1.60
C ASN A 382 39.16 4.68 -1.90
N MET A 383 38.39 5.07 -0.87
CA MET A 383 37.23 5.94 -1.05
C MET A 383 37.61 7.36 -1.49
N ARG A 384 38.81 7.85 -1.14
CA ARG A 384 39.31 9.15 -1.60
C ARG A 384 39.37 9.26 -3.13
N PHE A 385 39.65 8.16 -3.83
CA PHE A 385 39.60 8.12 -5.29
C PHE A 385 38.20 8.50 -5.81
N PHE A 386 37.14 7.97 -5.21
CA PHE A 386 35.76 8.27 -5.60
C PHE A 386 35.29 9.63 -5.13
N ILE A 387 35.68 10.06 -3.92
CA ILE A 387 35.39 11.40 -3.41
C ILE A 387 35.92 12.48 -4.36
N ASN A 388 37.13 12.29 -4.91
CA ASN A 388 37.74 13.22 -5.85
C ASN A 388 37.05 13.25 -7.23
N ARG A 389 36.19 12.28 -7.54
CA ARG A 389 35.42 12.23 -8.80
C ARG A 389 34.04 12.88 -8.67
N LEU A 390 33.60 13.19 -7.46
CA LEU A 390 32.38 13.96 -7.23
C LEU A 390 32.62 15.43 -7.56
N ALA A 391 31.56 16.13 -7.94
CA ALA A 391 31.57 17.58 -8.05
C ALA A 391 32.01 18.24 -6.73
N ASP A 392 32.76 19.34 -6.81
CA ASP A 392 33.30 20.02 -5.62
C ASP A 392 32.20 20.46 -4.66
N SER A 393 31.07 20.94 -5.19
CA SER A 393 29.90 21.32 -4.40
C SER A 393 29.35 20.15 -3.58
N ILE A 394 29.20 18.98 -4.19
CA ILE A 394 28.72 17.76 -3.51
C ILE A 394 29.73 17.28 -2.46
N LYS A 395 31.01 17.20 -2.84
CA LYS A 395 32.09 16.79 -1.94
C LYS A 395 32.11 17.67 -0.69
N ASN A 396 32.01 18.98 -0.88
CA ASN A 396 32.10 19.93 0.22
C ASN A 396 30.83 19.88 1.10
N ILE A 397 29.64 19.75 0.51
CA ILE A 397 28.40 19.59 1.29
C ILE A 397 28.45 18.34 2.21
N VAL A 398 28.90 17.21 1.68
CA VAL A 398 28.78 15.93 2.38
C VAL A 398 29.95 15.68 3.34
N PHE A 399 31.19 15.98 2.93
CA PHE A 399 32.38 15.62 3.70
C PHE A 399 32.93 16.74 4.58
N ILE A 400 32.45 17.98 4.44
CA ILE A 400 32.91 19.12 5.24
C ILE A 400 31.81 19.52 6.24
N LYS A 401 32.15 19.49 7.53
CA LYS A 401 31.20 19.78 8.61
C LYS A 401 30.69 21.23 8.61
N LYS A 402 31.52 22.17 8.19
CA LYS A 402 31.25 23.61 8.20
C LYS A 402 31.76 24.22 6.91
N VAL A 403 30.88 24.85 6.16
CA VAL A 403 31.16 25.34 4.81
C VAL A 403 30.94 26.85 4.72
N CYS A 404 31.55 27.43 3.69
CA CYS A 404 31.31 28.77 3.23
C CYS A 404 30.48 28.68 1.96
N ILE A 405 29.47 29.53 1.83
CA ILE A 405 28.65 29.63 0.62
C ILE A 405 29.06 30.93 -0.07
N LYS A 406 29.66 30.84 -1.26
CA LYS A 406 30.25 31.99 -1.97
C LYS A 406 29.53 32.23 -3.29
N ASN A 407 29.09 33.45 -3.55
CA ASN A 407 28.46 33.80 -4.82
C ASN A 407 29.51 33.90 -5.94
N GLU A 408 29.18 33.37 -7.11
CA GLU A 408 30.09 33.38 -8.28
C GLU A 408 30.26 34.79 -8.86
N ALA A 409 29.18 35.53 -9.06
CA ALA A 409 29.25 36.85 -9.69
C ALA A 409 29.94 37.90 -8.80
N LEU A 410 29.59 37.93 -7.51
CA LEU A 410 30.14 38.91 -6.57
C LEU A 410 31.46 38.47 -5.95
N ASN A 411 31.82 37.18 -6.04
CA ASN A 411 32.99 36.61 -5.39
C ASN A 411 32.99 36.81 -3.84
N GLU A 412 31.79 36.92 -3.25
CA GLU A 412 31.55 37.21 -1.84
C GLU A 412 30.85 36.05 -1.12
N TYR A 413 30.97 36.00 0.20
CA TYR A 413 30.44 34.93 1.03
C TYR A 413 29.10 35.31 1.66
N LEU A 414 28.13 34.41 1.58
CA LEU A 414 26.87 34.48 2.29
C LEU A 414 27.14 34.51 3.80
N TYR A 415 26.56 35.47 4.51
CA TYR A 415 26.67 35.58 5.95
C TYR A 415 25.37 36.09 6.56
N ALA A 416 25.12 35.69 7.80
CA ALA A 416 24.01 36.21 8.60
C ALA A 416 24.55 37.25 9.59
N THR A 417 24.04 38.47 9.52
CA THR A 417 24.45 39.54 10.44
C THR A 417 24.05 39.23 11.88
N ASN A 418 24.83 39.68 12.85
CA ASN A 418 24.41 39.75 14.26
C ASN A 418 23.24 40.73 14.53
N HIS A 419 22.73 41.43 13.50
CA HIS A 419 21.69 42.45 13.65
C HIS A 419 20.31 41.79 13.56
N THR A 420 19.62 41.71 14.70
CA THR A 420 18.23 41.25 14.75
C THR A 420 17.30 42.27 14.12
N ILE A 421 16.58 41.83 13.10
CA ILE A 421 15.31 42.42 12.67
C ILE A 421 14.22 41.97 13.66
N ALA A 422 13.07 42.64 13.61
CA ALA A 422 11.85 42.22 14.29
C ALA A 422 11.62 40.70 14.23
N ASN A 423 11.14 40.13 15.34
CA ASN A 423 10.83 38.70 15.51
C ASN A 423 12.03 37.73 15.46
N HIS A 424 13.20 38.14 15.96
CA HIS A 424 14.42 37.29 16.04
C HIS A 424 14.88 36.77 14.67
N LYS A 425 14.64 37.56 13.63
CA LYS A 425 15.14 37.31 12.27
C LYS A 425 16.47 38.04 12.12
N PHE A 426 17.42 37.45 11.41
CA PHE A 426 18.69 38.11 11.06
C PHE A 426 18.77 38.27 9.55
N LYS A 427 19.14 39.47 9.07
CA LYS A 427 19.32 39.69 7.63
C LYS A 427 20.52 38.89 7.12
N VAL A 428 20.38 38.37 5.91
CA VAL A 428 21.41 37.60 5.21
C VAL A 428 21.92 38.42 4.02
N PHE A 429 23.24 38.50 3.89
CA PHE A 429 23.91 39.28 2.85
C PHE A 429 25.08 38.49 2.28
N THR A 430 25.74 39.03 1.25
CA THR A 430 27.09 38.61 0.85
C THR A 430 28.14 39.67 1.22
N GLY A 431 29.34 39.21 1.58
CA GLY A 431 30.48 40.07 1.90
C GLY A 431 31.81 39.31 1.95
N ASN A 432 32.94 40.01 2.02
CA ASN A 432 34.26 39.38 2.02
C ASN A 432 34.65 38.79 3.40
N LEU A 433 35.47 37.74 3.41
CA LEU A 433 35.95 37.09 4.66
C LEU A 433 36.73 38.04 5.60
N ASN A 434 37.29 39.13 5.08
CA ASN A 434 38.21 40.01 5.82
C ASN A 434 37.52 41.28 6.36
N GLU A 435 36.22 41.45 6.15
CA GLU A 435 35.49 42.67 6.50
C GLU A 435 34.90 42.60 7.92
N ASN A 436 35.69 42.76 8.99
CA ASN A 436 35.21 42.94 10.38
C ASN A 436 34.17 41.94 10.96
N TYR A 437 33.75 40.91 10.23
CA TYR A 437 32.82 39.88 10.67
C TYR A 437 33.54 38.86 11.55
N THR A 438 32.82 38.24 12.47
CA THR A 438 33.36 37.06 13.13
C THR A 438 33.41 35.92 12.11
N ASN A 439 34.50 35.14 12.05
CA ASN A 439 34.61 33.97 11.16
C ASN A 439 33.39 33.03 11.26
N SER A 440 32.65 33.06 12.37
CA SER A 440 31.42 32.29 12.57
C SER A 440 30.20 32.75 11.76
N GLU A 441 30.09 34.03 11.39
CA GLU A 441 28.90 34.58 10.69
C GLU A 441 28.80 34.09 9.24
N GLN A 442 29.93 33.72 8.64
CA GLN A 442 30.06 33.17 7.28
C GLN A 442 30.09 31.64 7.26
N LEU A 443 30.14 30.98 8.43
CA LEU A 443 30.13 29.53 8.53
C LEU A 443 28.71 28.99 8.54
N TRP A 444 28.45 28.05 7.64
CA TRP A 444 27.19 27.36 7.49
C TRP A 444 27.37 25.86 7.71
N GLN A 445 26.30 25.20 8.16
CA GLN A 445 26.20 23.77 8.27
C GLN A 445 25.01 23.30 7.44
N MET A 446 25.29 22.37 6.52
CA MET A 446 24.27 21.73 5.68
C MET A 446 23.70 20.53 6.44
N LYS A 447 22.45 20.58 6.88
CA LYS A 447 21.78 19.43 7.50
C LYS A 447 20.98 18.67 6.46
N HIS A 448 21.42 17.45 6.17
CA HIS A 448 20.75 16.57 5.22
C HIS A 448 19.36 16.17 5.71
N SER A 449 18.35 16.36 4.86
CA SER A 449 17.00 15.88 5.10
C SER A 449 16.76 14.58 4.32
N TYR A 450 16.88 14.64 2.98
CA TYR A 450 16.77 13.50 2.07
C TYR A 450 17.28 13.89 0.68
N GLY A 451 17.85 12.95 -0.09
CA GLY A 451 18.32 13.22 -1.45
C GLY A 451 19.27 14.43 -1.50
N ASN A 452 18.91 15.46 -2.28
CA ASN A 452 19.60 16.74 -2.38
C ASN A 452 18.91 17.89 -1.61
N VAL A 453 18.14 17.57 -0.58
CA VAL A 453 17.34 18.50 0.22
C VAL A 453 17.95 18.69 1.62
N TYR A 454 17.98 19.95 2.06
CA TYR A 454 18.73 20.41 3.22
C TYR A 454 18.02 21.49 4.02
N ASP A 455 18.23 21.45 5.34
CA ASP A 455 18.11 22.62 6.20
C ASP A 455 19.50 23.29 6.32
N ILE A 456 19.60 24.58 6.01
CA ILE A 456 20.88 25.32 6.01
C ILE A 456 20.98 26.13 7.31
N GLN A 457 22.03 25.91 8.10
CA GLN A 457 22.16 26.47 9.44
C GLN A 457 23.39 27.37 9.57
N ASN A 458 23.21 28.59 10.07
CA ASN A 458 24.32 29.51 10.36
C ASN A 458 24.92 29.24 11.75
N ILE A 459 26.25 29.21 11.86
CA ILE A 459 26.93 28.80 13.10
C ILE A 459 27.03 29.92 14.14
N ALA A 460 27.18 31.19 13.73
CA ALA A 460 27.32 32.31 14.67
C ALA A 460 26.08 32.55 15.54
N GLN A 461 24.89 32.35 14.97
CA GLN A 461 23.65 32.83 15.57
C GLN A 461 22.90 31.73 16.33
N ASN A 462 23.52 31.12 17.35
CA ASN A 462 22.91 29.99 18.08
C ASN A 462 22.32 28.91 17.15
N TYR A 463 22.99 28.64 16.03
CA TYR A 463 22.53 27.64 15.08
C TYR A 463 21.15 27.98 14.48
N THR A 464 20.90 29.25 14.09
CA THR A 464 19.68 29.63 13.35
C THR A 464 19.66 29.05 11.93
N TYR A 465 18.47 28.76 11.40
CA TYR A 465 18.27 28.22 10.05
C TYR A 465 17.95 29.30 9.05
N LEU A 466 18.32 29.08 7.79
CA LEU A 466 18.04 29.94 6.63
C LEU A 466 16.58 29.75 6.17
N TYR A 467 15.85 30.83 6.05
CA TYR A 467 14.45 30.88 5.62
C TYR A 467 14.27 31.93 4.53
N THR A 468 13.23 31.74 3.72
CA THR A 468 12.67 32.81 2.87
C THR A 468 11.40 33.39 3.51
N SER A 469 10.97 34.58 3.07
CA SER A 469 9.75 35.23 3.55
C SER A 469 8.51 34.65 2.86
N ASP A 470 7.38 34.61 3.58
CA ASP A 470 6.09 34.22 2.99
C ASP A 470 5.47 35.30 2.08
N ILE A 471 6.01 36.53 2.13
CA ILE A 471 5.48 37.72 1.45
C ILE A 471 6.57 38.25 0.51
N TYR A 472 6.19 38.55 -0.73
CA TYR A 472 7.02 39.29 -1.69
C TYR A 472 7.37 40.66 -1.10
N ASP A 473 8.65 40.96 -1.03
CA ASP A 473 9.09 42.26 -0.55
C ASP A 473 9.37 43.16 -1.75
N SER A 474 8.30 43.67 -2.39
CA SER A 474 8.42 44.54 -3.57
C SER A 474 8.80 45.98 -3.25
N ASP A 475 8.78 46.37 -1.96
CA ASP A 475 8.75 47.78 -1.55
C ASP A 475 10.14 48.37 -1.24
N GLU A 476 11.15 47.55 -0.94
CA GLU A 476 12.49 48.02 -0.57
C GLU A 476 13.55 47.87 -1.70
N PHE A 477 13.37 46.92 -2.62
CA PHE A 477 14.29 46.66 -3.74
C PHE A 477 13.49 46.38 -5.02
N LYS A 478 13.92 46.90 -6.18
CA LYS A 478 13.20 46.85 -7.47
C LYS A 478 13.11 45.43 -8.10
N SER A 479 13.10 44.38 -7.30
CA SER A 479 13.08 42.98 -7.73
C SER A 479 11.87 42.26 -7.16
N GLU A 480 11.10 41.57 -8.01
CA GLU A 480 10.05 40.64 -7.58
C GLU A 480 10.71 39.43 -6.91
N GLY A 481 10.72 39.38 -5.57
CA GLY A 481 11.31 38.24 -4.83
C GLY A 481 10.97 38.22 -3.34
N HIS A 482 11.39 37.15 -2.67
CA HIS A 482 11.22 36.97 -1.23
C HIS A 482 12.54 37.19 -0.49
N ASN A 483 12.45 37.84 0.66
CA ASN A 483 13.59 38.19 1.50
C ASN A 483 14.16 36.95 2.21
N VAL A 484 15.48 36.78 2.19
CA VAL A 484 16.15 35.68 2.89
C VAL A 484 16.69 36.14 4.24
N TYR A 485 16.42 35.36 5.28
CA TYR A 485 16.83 35.66 6.65
C TYR A 485 17.19 34.38 7.39
N THR A 486 17.88 34.49 8.53
CA THR A 486 18.00 33.36 9.47
C THR A 486 17.11 33.54 10.70
N ARG A 487 16.66 32.44 11.30
CA ARG A 487 15.85 32.44 12.53
C ARG A 487 16.02 31.14 13.34
N SER A 488 15.79 31.20 14.65
CA SER A 488 15.75 30.00 15.50
C SER A 488 14.56 29.10 15.15
N SER A 489 14.76 27.78 15.24
CA SER A 489 13.72 26.76 15.02
C SER A 489 12.61 26.75 16.08
N ASP A 490 12.79 27.44 17.22
CA ASP A 490 11.82 27.45 18.33
C ASP A 490 10.52 28.21 18.00
N TYR A 491 10.47 28.89 16.87
CA TYR A 491 9.30 29.64 16.44
C TYR A 491 8.45 28.84 15.45
N GLN A 492 7.15 28.72 15.75
CA GLN A 492 6.17 28.07 14.85
C GLN A 492 6.05 28.85 13.54
N ILE A 493 6.70 28.34 12.50
CA ILE A 493 6.61 28.82 11.11
C ILE A 493 6.37 27.58 10.25
N SER A 494 5.83 27.78 9.05
CA SER A 494 5.83 26.72 8.03
C SER A 494 7.25 26.19 7.86
N GLN A 495 7.50 24.96 8.31
CA GLN A 495 8.82 24.32 8.21
C GLN A 495 9.34 24.32 6.76
N ARG A 496 8.42 24.34 5.78
CA ARG A 496 8.72 24.32 4.34
C ARG A 496 9.47 25.57 3.85
N LEU A 497 9.38 26.71 4.55
CA LEU A 497 10.12 27.93 4.20
C LEU A 497 11.64 27.80 4.40
N GLY A 498 12.08 26.87 5.23
CA GLY A 498 13.48 26.64 5.57
C GLY A 498 14.11 25.46 4.84
N ILE A 499 13.38 24.85 3.90
CA ILE A 499 13.83 23.66 3.18
C ILE A 499 14.36 24.06 1.81
N TRP A 500 15.62 23.70 1.58
CA TRP A 500 16.36 24.08 0.38
C TRP A 500 16.79 22.84 -0.41
N GLN A 501 16.70 22.90 -1.73
CA GLN A 501 17.21 21.90 -2.64
C GLN A 501 18.49 22.42 -3.29
N ILE A 502 19.53 21.58 -3.33
CA ILE A 502 20.80 21.91 -3.98
C ILE A 502 20.89 21.23 -5.34
N GLU A 503 21.05 22.02 -6.39
CA GLU A 503 21.20 21.54 -7.77
C GLU A 503 22.66 21.77 -8.21
N PRO A 504 23.52 20.75 -8.18
CA PRO A 504 24.94 20.90 -8.51
C PRO A 504 25.13 21.06 -10.02
N VAL A 505 26.02 21.96 -10.42
CA VAL A 505 26.41 22.20 -11.82
C VAL A 505 27.92 22.42 -11.88
N GLY A 506 28.67 21.37 -12.20
CA GLY A 506 30.14 21.43 -12.22
C GLY A 506 30.72 21.82 -10.86
N HIS A 507 31.40 22.97 -10.78
CA HIS A 507 32.00 23.47 -9.53
C HIS A 507 31.04 24.31 -8.69
N HIS A 508 29.89 24.71 -9.23
CA HIS A 508 28.89 25.53 -8.54
C HIS A 508 27.62 24.72 -8.26
N CYS A 509 26.67 25.36 -7.60
CA CYS A 509 25.32 24.86 -7.42
C CYS A 509 24.30 25.99 -7.43
N TYR A 510 23.07 25.66 -7.76
CA TYR A 510 21.90 26.47 -7.48
C TYR A 510 21.29 26.03 -6.14
N ILE A 511 20.81 26.99 -5.35
CA ILE A 511 20.17 26.75 -4.05
C ILE A 511 18.72 27.18 -4.20
N LYS A 512 17.79 26.22 -4.23
CA LYS A 512 16.38 26.44 -4.52
C LYS A 512 15.52 26.27 -3.28
N ASN A 513 14.61 27.21 -3.02
CA ASN A 513 13.61 27.06 -1.97
C ASN A 513 12.46 26.17 -2.44
N LEU A 514 12.12 25.13 -1.68
CA LEU A 514 11.09 24.17 -2.10
C LEU A 514 9.64 24.68 -1.97
N LEU A 515 9.38 25.71 -1.14
CA LEU A 515 8.02 26.22 -1.01
C LEU A 515 7.63 27.10 -2.20
N HIS A 516 8.52 28.01 -2.59
CA HIS A 516 8.25 29.01 -3.63
C HIS A 516 8.73 28.59 -5.02
N ASP A 517 9.53 27.52 -5.12
CA ASP A 517 10.19 27.09 -6.37
C ASP A 517 11.19 28.15 -6.90
N GLU A 518 11.74 28.98 -6.02
CA GLU A 518 12.61 30.12 -6.34
C GLU A 518 14.06 29.86 -5.93
N TYR A 519 15.01 30.53 -6.58
CA TYR A 519 16.44 30.33 -6.37
C TYR A 519 17.06 31.45 -5.54
N LEU A 520 17.99 31.08 -4.66
CA LEU A 520 18.81 32.01 -3.89
C LEU A 520 19.62 32.90 -4.83
N TYR A 521 19.47 34.20 -4.67
CA TYR A 521 19.97 35.24 -5.55
C TYR A 521 20.54 36.41 -4.75
N VAL A 522 21.57 37.03 -5.29
CA VAL A 522 22.13 38.28 -4.79
C VAL A 522 22.71 39.06 -5.96
N SER A 523 22.65 40.39 -5.92
CA SER A 523 23.33 41.24 -6.90
C SER A 523 23.72 42.58 -6.31
N GLU A 524 24.44 43.38 -7.10
CA GLU A 524 24.74 44.77 -6.74
C GLU A 524 23.44 45.60 -6.60
N GLU A 525 22.40 45.29 -7.39
CA GLU A 525 21.11 45.98 -7.34
C GLU A 525 20.35 45.72 -6.03
N THR A 526 20.56 44.54 -5.43
CA THR A 526 20.00 44.19 -4.12
C THR A 526 20.84 44.69 -2.95
N SER A 527 21.85 45.53 -3.23
CA SER A 527 22.83 45.99 -2.22
C SER A 527 23.41 44.82 -1.43
N HIS A 528 23.76 43.72 -2.12
CA HIS A 528 24.32 42.50 -1.54
C HIS A 528 23.39 41.75 -0.57
N THR A 529 22.11 42.13 -0.48
CA THR A 529 21.11 41.42 0.33
C THR A 529 20.66 40.17 -0.42
N ALA A 530 20.51 39.05 0.31
CA ALA A 530 20.09 37.77 -0.27
C ALA A 530 18.56 37.68 -0.42
N PHE A 531 18.12 37.18 -1.56
CA PHE A 531 16.70 36.99 -1.92
C PHE A 531 16.45 35.62 -2.54
N THR A 532 15.19 35.22 -2.67
CA THR A 532 14.77 34.20 -3.63
C THR A 532 13.98 34.83 -4.75
N VAL A 533 14.29 34.43 -5.99
CA VAL A 533 13.65 34.93 -7.22
C VAL A 533 13.39 33.76 -8.16
N ASN A 534 12.30 33.81 -8.92
CA ASN A 534 12.01 32.80 -9.93
C ASN A 534 12.97 32.94 -11.12
N ASN A 535 13.67 31.87 -11.49
CA ASN A 535 14.71 31.88 -12.53
C ASN A 535 14.13 31.89 -13.96
N SER A 536 13.14 32.75 -14.22
CA SER A 536 12.52 32.89 -15.54
C SER A 536 13.42 33.57 -16.58
N VAL A 537 14.64 33.98 -16.20
CA VAL A 537 15.58 34.73 -17.04
C VAL A 537 16.96 34.08 -17.01
N GLU A 538 17.21 33.25 -18.02
CA GLU A 538 18.52 32.76 -18.48
C GLU A 538 19.34 31.91 -17.47
N SER A 539 19.42 30.62 -17.76
CA SER A 539 20.16 29.57 -17.04
C SER A 539 21.69 29.77 -16.92
N ASP A 540 22.22 30.96 -17.21
CA ASP A 540 23.64 31.29 -17.16
C ASP A 540 24.00 32.51 -16.31
N ASN A 541 23.02 33.09 -15.61
CA ASN A 541 23.31 34.22 -14.73
C ASN A 541 24.11 33.79 -13.48
N ASN A 542 25.35 34.26 -13.40
CA ASN A 542 26.29 33.97 -12.31
C ASN A 542 25.81 34.45 -10.93
N TYR A 543 24.85 35.38 -10.86
CA TYR A 543 24.27 35.83 -9.60
C TYR A 543 23.47 34.74 -8.86
N PHE A 544 23.01 33.70 -9.56
CA PHE A 544 22.34 32.52 -8.97
C PHE A 544 23.30 31.37 -8.65
N LYS A 545 24.55 31.44 -9.11
CA LYS A 545 25.54 30.36 -8.96
C LYS A 545 26.30 30.54 -7.65
N TRP A 546 26.34 29.48 -6.85
CA TRP A 546 27.00 29.46 -5.55
C TRP A 546 28.07 28.38 -5.49
N HIS A 547 29.22 28.70 -4.91
CA HIS A 547 30.27 27.76 -4.54
C HIS A 547 30.14 27.40 -3.08
N ILE A 548 30.10 26.11 -2.79
CA ILE A 548 30.18 25.62 -1.42
C ILE A 548 31.61 25.19 -1.20
N VAL A 549 32.33 25.86 -0.31
CA VAL A 549 33.77 25.71 -0.10
C VAL A 549 34.12 25.45 1.36
N ASP A 550 35.28 24.87 1.61
CA ASP A 550 35.87 24.85 2.95
C ASP A 550 36.29 26.28 3.33
N CYS A 551 35.79 26.82 4.44
CA CYS A 551 36.24 28.13 4.92
C CYS A 551 37.62 28.07 5.60
N LEU A 552 38.02 26.88 6.07
CA LEU A 552 39.14 26.69 7.00
C LEU A 552 40.34 25.98 6.35
N GLY A 553 40.19 25.56 5.09
CA GLY A 553 41.10 24.68 4.36
C GLY A 553 41.86 25.35 3.22
#